data_AF-A0A9D5VV21-F1
#
_entry.id   AF-A0A9D5VV21-F1
#
_cell.length_a   1.000
_cell.length_b   1.000
_cell.length_c   1.000
_cell.angle_alpha   90.00
_cell.angle_beta   90.00
_cell.angle_gamma   90.00
#
_symmetry.space_group_name_H-M   'P 1'
#
loop_
_entity.id
_entity.type
_entity.pdbx_description
1 polymer ?
#
loop_
_entity_poly.entity_id
_entity_poly.type
_entity_poly.pdbx_seq_one_letter_code
_entity_poly.pdbx_strand_id
1 'polypeptide(L)'
;MFKRVLISVLLVMVVFGLMFTAACKKKVEPPAPPAQQEATKDASAADDAAKKAAEEEAAKRRALEEAEAAKRAAREAFMNEDINFDFDKSALREDATEILKKKAAFLKDNADVNVMIEGHCDERGTAEYNIALGEKRAKSAKNFLVDSGVDAGRLNTVSYGKEKPLDEGKTEEAWAKNRRAHFVIQ
;
A
#
# COMPACT_ATOMS: atom_id res chain seq x y z
N MET A 1 -48.00 -23.56 -11.61
CA MET A 1 -48.33 -24.78 -10.83
C MET A 1 -47.58 -24.87 -9.49
N PHE A 2 -46.35 -24.35 -9.35
CA PHE A 2 -45.60 -24.41 -8.08
C PHE A 2 -46.13 -23.54 -6.92
N LYS A 3 -46.93 -22.50 -7.17
CA LYS A 3 -47.49 -21.63 -6.11
C LYS A 3 -48.74 -22.18 -5.42
N ARG A 4 -49.34 -23.27 -5.93
CA ARG A 4 -50.55 -23.90 -5.35
C ARG A 4 -50.22 -25.04 -4.37
N VAL A 5 -48.99 -25.56 -4.38
CA VAL A 5 -48.52 -26.61 -3.45
C VAL A 5 -48.03 -26.01 -2.13
N LEU A 6 -47.54 -24.76 -2.15
CA LEU A 6 -47.01 -24.08 -0.97
C LEU A 6 -48.08 -23.59 0.02
N ILE A 7 -49.33 -23.46 -0.42
CA ILE A 7 -50.46 -22.96 0.39
C ILE A 7 -51.19 -24.11 1.11
N SER A 8 -51.08 -25.34 0.62
CA SER A 8 -51.69 -26.53 1.24
C SER A 8 -50.89 -27.12 2.40
N VAL A 9 -49.61 -26.75 2.55
CA VAL A 9 -48.75 -27.18 3.68
C VAL A 9 -48.89 -26.25 4.89
N LEU A 10 -49.37 -25.01 4.69
CA LEU A 10 -49.56 -24.03 5.76
C LEU A 10 -50.92 -24.14 6.49
N LEU A 11 -51.79 -25.09 6.09
CA LEU A 11 -53.16 -25.21 6.59
C LEU A 11 -53.40 -26.46 7.47
N VAL A 12 -52.34 -27.21 7.81
CA VAL A 12 -52.43 -28.47 8.59
C VAL A 12 -51.89 -28.34 10.04
N MET A 13 -51.41 -27.17 10.47
CA MET A 13 -50.90 -26.95 11.84
C MET A 13 -51.74 -25.99 12.69
N VAL A 14 -53.01 -25.72 12.32
CA VAL A 14 -53.90 -24.81 13.05
C VAL A 14 -55.09 -25.51 13.74
N VAL A 15 -55.20 -26.84 13.66
CA VAL A 15 -56.37 -27.55 14.23
C VAL A 15 -55.95 -28.80 15.01
N PHE A 16 -55.42 -28.62 16.22
CA PHE A 16 -55.43 -29.61 17.30
C PHE A 16 -54.89 -28.92 18.57
N GLY A 17 -55.59 -28.74 19.68
CA GLY A 17 -56.99 -28.96 20.01
C GLY A 17 -57.25 -28.13 21.26
N LEU A 18 -58.29 -27.31 21.19
CA LEU A 18 -58.94 -26.69 22.34
C LEU A 18 -59.66 -27.81 23.10
N MET A 19 -59.30 -28.05 24.37
CA MET A 19 -60.16 -28.51 25.48
C MET A 19 -59.27 -29.03 26.62
N PHE A 20 -59.23 -28.31 27.75
CA PHE A 20 -59.76 -28.78 29.03
C PHE A 20 -59.45 -27.75 30.12
N THR A 21 -60.51 -27.34 30.81
CA THR A 21 -60.56 -26.35 31.87
C THR A 21 -60.26 -26.98 33.24
N ALA A 22 -59.75 -26.12 34.14
CA ALA A 22 -59.87 -26.13 35.61
C ALA A 22 -59.39 -27.34 36.42
N ALA A 23 -58.40 -27.11 37.30
CA ALA A 23 -58.61 -27.10 38.76
C ALA A 23 -57.27 -26.97 39.52
N CYS A 24 -57.16 -25.93 40.34
CA CYS A 24 -56.08 -25.74 41.30
C CYS A 24 -56.05 -26.86 42.35
N LYS A 25 -54.90 -27.50 42.57
CA LYS A 25 -54.55 -28.05 43.88
C LYS A 25 -53.08 -27.83 44.19
N LYS A 26 -52.85 -26.86 45.07
CA LYS A 26 -51.56 -26.48 45.65
C LYS A 26 -50.99 -27.67 46.42
N LYS A 27 -49.90 -28.25 45.92
CA LYS A 27 -49.04 -29.16 46.71
C LYS A 27 -47.75 -28.42 47.00
N VAL A 28 -47.54 -28.07 48.27
CA VAL A 28 -46.31 -27.49 48.80
C VAL A 28 -45.36 -28.65 49.06
N GLU A 29 -44.21 -28.67 48.42
CA GLU A 29 -43.09 -29.56 48.75
C GLU A 29 -41.88 -28.72 49.25
N PRO A 30 -41.09 -29.22 50.23
CA PRO A 30 -40.09 -28.44 50.98
C PRO A 30 -38.80 -28.14 50.17
N PRO A 31 -37.92 -27.24 50.67
CA PRO A 31 -36.94 -26.53 49.86
C PRO A 31 -35.73 -27.39 49.42
N ALA A 32 -35.23 -27.07 48.23
CA ALA A 32 -34.13 -27.73 47.53
C ALA A 32 -32.75 -27.56 48.21
N PRO A 33 -31.80 -28.48 47.99
CA PRO A 33 -30.37 -28.25 48.22
C PRO A 33 -29.80 -27.31 47.13
N PRO A 34 -28.84 -26.41 47.47
CA PRO A 34 -28.23 -25.53 46.48
C PRO A 34 -27.04 -26.22 45.79
N ALA A 35 -27.26 -26.68 44.56
CA ALA A 35 -26.24 -26.94 43.54
C ALA A 35 -27.02 -27.11 42.23
N GLN A 36 -26.77 -26.43 41.11
CA GLN A 36 -25.50 -26.03 40.52
C GLN A 36 -25.75 -24.76 39.68
N GLN A 37 -25.11 -23.65 40.05
CA GLN A 37 -24.93 -22.48 39.18
C GLN A 37 -23.41 -22.29 38.99
N GLU A 38 -22.73 -23.28 38.45
CA GLU A 38 -21.29 -23.15 38.14
C GLU A 38 -20.93 -23.53 36.70
N ALA A 39 -21.85 -24.07 35.89
CA ALA A 39 -21.53 -24.57 34.55
C ALA A 39 -21.72 -23.56 33.38
N THR A 40 -21.96 -22.26 33.64
CA THR A 40 -22.20 -21.27 32.57
C THR A 40 -21.11 -20.19 32.44
N LYS A 41 -20.16 -20.11 33.38
CA LYS A 41 -19.08 -19.11 33.32
C LYS A 41 -17.92 -19.51 32.39
N ASP A 42 -17.66 -20.80 32.23
CA ASP A 42 -16.53 -21.28 31.40
C ASP A 42 -16.79 -21.20 29.89
N ALA A 43 -18.06 -21.30 29.45
CA ALA A 43 -18.41 -21.18 28.03
C ALA A 43 -18.33 -19.73 27.52
N SER A 44 -18.78 -18.76 28.32
CA SER A 44 -18.72 -17.32 28.00
C SER A 44 -17.28 -16.80 27.90
N ALA A 45 -16.38 -17.29 28.76
CA ALA A 45 -14.98 -16.88 28.74
C ALA A 45 -14.22 -17.40 27.51
N ALA A 46 -14.56 -18.60 27.02
CA ALA A 46 -13.98 -19.18 25.82
C ALA A 46 -14.43 -18.45 24.54
N ASP A 47 -15.72 -18.10 24.44
CA ASP A 47 -16.26 -17.33 23.32
C ASP A 47 -15.71 -15.90 23.27
N ASP A 48 -15.55 -15.25 24.43
CA ASP A 48 -14.93 -13.92 24.53
C ASP A 48 -13.44 -13.95 24.16
N ALA A 49 -12.72 -15.02 24.52
CA ALA A 49 -11.32 -15.20 24.13
C ALA A 49 -11.17 -15.44 22.62
N ALA A 50 -12.04 -16.26 22.03
CA ALA A 50 -12.07 -16.50 20.59
C ALA A 50 -12.40 -15.23 19.79
N LYS A 51 -13.37 -14.42 20.27
CA LYS A 51 -13.72 -13.15 19.65
C LYS A 51 -12.59 -12.13 19.72
N LYS A 52 -11.93 -11.99 20.88
CA LYS A 52 -10.76 -11.11 21.04
C LYS A 52 -9.60 -11.53 20.13
N ALA A 53 -9.34 -12.83 20.01
CA ALA A 53 -8.30 -13.32 19.10
C ALA A 53 -8.62 -13.01 17.63
N ALA A 54 -9.88 -13.16 17.21
CA ALA A 54 -10.33 -12.82 15.86
C ALA A 54 -10.26 -11.29 15.59
N GLU A 55 -10.61 -10.46 16.57
CA GLU A 55 -10.47 -9.00 16.47
C GLU A 55 -8.99 -8.57 16.38
N GLU A 56 -8.10 -9.20 17.15
CA GLU A 56 -6.66 -8.94 17.11
C GLU A 56 -6.04 -9.37 15.77
N GLU A 57 -6.43 -10.53 15.25
CA GLU A 57 -5.99 -11.00 13.92
C GLU A 57 -6.46 -10.06 12.81
N ALA A 58 -7.72 -9.63 12.86
CA ALA A 58 -8.27 -8.67 11.91
C ALA A 58 -7.54 -7.31 11.98
N ALA A 59 -7.16 -6.85 13.18
CA ALA A 59 -6.37 -5.63 13.36
C ALA A 59 -4.96 -5.77 12.78
N LYS A 60 -4.28 -6.90 13.04
CA LYS A 60 -2.94 -7.18 12.47
C LYS A 60 -2.96 -7.22 10.96
N ARG A 61 -3.98 -7.87 10.37
CA ARG A 61 -4.16 -7.91 8.91
C ARG A 61 -4.33 -6.52 8.31
N ARG A 62 -5.19 -5.68 8.90
CA ARG A 62 -5.38 -4.29 8.45
C ARG A 62 -4.10 -3.48 8.54
N ALA A 63 -3.37 -3.59 9.65
CA ALA A 63 -2.09 -2.88 9.82
C ALA A 63 -1.05 -3.32 8.77
N LEU A 64 -0.99 -4.61 8.43
CA LEU A 64 -0.13 -5.11 7.36
C LEU A 64 -0.54 -4.56 5.99
N GLU A 65 -1.84 -4.59 5.67
CA GLU A 65 -2.38 -4.07 4.41
C GLU A 65 -2.09 -2.55 4.26
N GLU A 66 -2.25 -1.79 5.34
CA GLU A 66 -1.93 -0.35 5.39
C GLU A 66 -0.43 -0.09 5.23
N ALA A 67 0.43 -0.89 5.87
CA ALA A 67 1.87 -0.77 5.76
C ALA A 67 2.37 -1.08 4.33
N GLU A 68 1.83 -2.12 3.69
CA GLU A 68 2.14 -2.46 2.31
C GLU A 68 1.65 -1.38 1.33
N ALA A 69 0.45 -0.83 1.56
CA ALA A 69 -0.06 0.29 0.77
C ALA A 69 0.84 1.54 0.90
N ALA A 70 1.29 1.85 2.11
CA ALA A 70 2.20 2.96 2.36
C ALA A 70 3.56 2.74 1.69
N LYS A 71 4.12 1.52 1.77
CA LYS A 71 5.38 1.16 1.09
C LYS A 71 5.27 1.32 -0.43
N ARG A 72 4.15 0.89 -1.01
CA ARG A 72 3.88 1.05 -2.45
C ARG A 72 3.77 2.53 -2.85
N ALA A 73 3.00 3.32 -2.10
CA ALA A 73 2.87 4.75 -2.35
C ALA A 73 4.22 5.49 -2.27
N ALA A 74 5.06 5.13 -1.29
CA ALA A 74 6.40 5.70 -1.16
C ALA A 74 7.31 5.34 -2.35
N ARG A 75 7.24 4.10 -2.86
CA ARG A 75 7.97 3.68 -4.07
C ARG A 75 7.49 4.42 -5.32
N GLU A 76 6.18 4.58 -5.48
CA GLU A 76 5.59 5.34 -6.60
C GLU A 76 6.01 6.82 -6.55
N ALA A 77 5.93 7.45 -5.38
CA ALA A 77 6.40 8.82 -5.17
C ALA A 77 7.89 8.97 -5.49
N PHE A 78 8.72 8.00 -5.07
CA PHE A 78 10.15 8.00 -5.41
C PHE A 78 10.40 7.98 -6.91
N MET A 79 9.68 7.15 -7.69
CA MET A 79 9.92 7.00 -9.13
C MET A 79 9.32 8.15 -9.96
N ASN A 80 8.27 8.81 -9.48
CA ASN A 80 7.56 9.87 -10.21
C ASN A 80 8.14 11.27 -10.01
N GLU A 81 9.18 11.44 -9.18
CA GLU A 81 9.83 12.72 -8.93
C GLU A 81 11.20 12.76 -9.63
N ASP A 82 11.28 13.40 -10.79
CA ASP A 82 12.54 13.60 -11.51
C ASP A 82 13.31 14.81 -10.99
N ILE A 83 14.61 14.87 -11.29
CA ILE A 83 15.38 16.10 -11.12
C ILE A 83 15.71 16.72 -12.47
N ASN A 84 15.69 18.04 -12.56
CA ASN A 84 15.96 18.76 -13.81
C ASN A 84 17.33 19.44 -13.80
N PHE A 85 17.80 19.77 -15.00
CA PHE A 85 19.08 20.44 -15.24
C PHE A 85 18.89 21.66 -16.15
N ASP A 86 19.75 22.66 -15.97
CA ASP A 86 19.84 23.78 -16.91
C ASP A 86 20.37 23.33 -18.28
N PHE A 87 20.14 24.17 -19.29
CA PHE A 87 20.68 23.97 -20.62
C PHE A 87 22.20 23.79 -20.58
N ASP A 88 22.67 22.74 -21.27
CA ASP A 88 24.08 22.37 -21.38
C ASP A 88 24.83 22.15 -20.06
N LYS A 89 24.10 21.88 -18.97
CA LYS A 89 24.70 21.61 -17.65
C LYS A 89 24.38 20.21 -17.13
N SER A 90 25.31 19.73 -16.30
CA SER A 90 25.17 18.54 -15.44
C SER A 90 25.36 18.87 -13.95
N ALA A 91 25.56 20.15 -13.61
CA ALA A 91 25.57 20.61 -12.23
C ALA A 91 24.15 20.54 -11.65
N LEU A 92 24.04 20.06 -10.41
CA LEU A 92 22.77 19.99 -9.70
C LEU A 92 22.29 21.40 -9.35
N ARG A 93 21.01 21.66 -9.64
CA ARG A 93 20.30 22.85 -9.16
C ARG A 93 19.88 22.66 -7.71
N GLU A 94 19.54 23.76 -7.05
CA GLU A 94 19.08 23.73 -5.65
C GLU A 94 17.82 22.88 -5.47
N ASP A 95 16.81 23.05 -6.34
CA ASP A 95 15.59 22.23 -6.34
C ASP A 95 15.88 20.73 -6.53
N ALA A 96 16.80 20.39 -7.43
CA ALA A 96 17.27 19.02 -7.62
C ALA A 96 17.93 18.45 -6.35
N THR A 97 18.72 19.26 -5.62
CA THR A 97 19.33 18.80 -4.36
C THR A 97 18.29 18.53 -3.27
N GLU A 98 17.22 19.33 -3.18
CA GLU A 98 16.13 19.07 -2.23
C GLU A 98 15.39 17.77 -2.52
N ILE A 99 15.12 17.47 -3.80
CA ILE A 99 14.55 16.19 -4.23
C ILE A 99 15.50 15.04 -3.90
N LEU A 100 16.79 15.19 -4.19
CA LEU A 100 17.79 14.17 -3.90
C LEU A 100 17.96 13.88 -2.41
N LYS A 101 17.80 14.88 -1.53
CA LYS A 101 17.78 14.67 -0.07
C LYS A 101 16.62 13.76 0.35
N LYS A 102 15.41 13.97 -0.20
CA LYS A 102 14.26 13.10 0.06
C LYS A 102 14.50 11.68 -0.46
N LYS A 103 15.05 11.56 -1.67
CA LYS A 103 15.41 10.26 -2.27
C LYS A 103 16.47 9.53 -1.43
N ALA A 104 17.48 10.23 -0.92
CA ALA A 104 18.48 9.66 -0.04
C ALA A 104 17.87 9.16 1.28
N ALA A 105 16.94 9.92 1.88
CA ALA A 105 16.21 9.47 3.07
C ALA A 105 15.42 8.17 2.78
N PHE A 106 14.64 8.15 1.70
CA PHE A 106 13.92 6.95 1.27
C PHE A 106 14.84 5.74 1.09
N LEU A 107 15.99 5.90 0.44
CA LEU A 107 16.93 4.81 0.19
C LEU A 107 17.65 4.32 1.45
N LYS A 108 17.79 5.17 2.47
CA LYS A 108 18.30 4.78 3.78
C LYS A 108 17.28 3.97 4.56
N ASP A 109 16.00 4.34 4.49
CA ASP A 109 14.92 3.61 5.16
C ASP A 109 14.56 2.29 4.45
N ASN A 110 14.93 2.14 3.18
CA ASN A 110 14.65 0.96 2.35
C ASN A 110 15.96 0.37 1.82
N ALA A 111 16.76 -0.24 2.69
CA ALA A 111 18.09 -0.76 2.36
C ALA A 111 18.09 -1.88 1.30
N ASP A 112 16.95 -2.53 1.06
CA ASP A 112 16.72 -3.56 0.06
C ASP A 112 16.52 -3.03 -1.37
N VAL A 113 16.33 -1.72 -1.54
CA VAL A 113 16.02 -1.11 -2.84
C VAL A 113 17.28 -0.82 -3.65
N ASN A 114 17.33 -1.29 -4.89
CA ASN A 114 18.33 -0.87 -5.88
C ASN A 114 17.71 0.11 -6.89
N VAL A 115 18.51 1.05 -7.40
CA VAL A 115 18.03 2.11 -8.28
C VAL A 115 18.90 2.23 -9.53
N MET A 116 18.24 2.33 -10.68
CA MET A 116 18.82 2.81 -11.93
C MET A 116 18.52 4.30 -12.08
N ILE A 117 19.55 5.10 -12.32
CA ILE A 117 19.45 6.53 -12.59
C ILE A 117 19.68 6.75 -14.07
N GLU A 118 18.64 7.22 -14.76
CA GLU A 118 18.64 7.44 -16.19
C GLU A 118 18.91 8.91 -16.51
N GLY A 119 19.95 9.20 -17.28
CA GLY A 119 20.26 10.54 -17.75
C GLY A 119 19.62 10.86 -19.09
N HIS A 120 18.90 11.98 -19.16
CA HIS A 120 18.18 12.44 -20.34
C HIS A 120 18.56 13.88 -20.71
N CYS A 121 18.41 14.22 -21.99
CA CYS A 121 18.71 15.52 -22.59
C CYS A 121 17.58 15.99 -23.51
N ASP A 122 17.60 17.27 -23.86
CA ASP A 122 16.74 17.80 -24.92
C ASP A 122 17.30 17.47 -26.33
N GLU A 123 16.53 17.77 -27.37
CA GLU A 123 16.81 17.31 -28.74
C GLU A 123 18.05 17.97 -29.40
N ARG A 124 18.55 19.07 -28.82
CA ARG A 124 19.58 19.93 -29.42
C ARG A 124 20.97 19.30 -29.32
N GLY A 125 21.80 19.51 -30.34
CA GLY A 125 23.15 18.93 -30.42
C GLY A 125 23.19 17.51 -30.99
N THR A 126 24.39 16.91 -31.07
CA THR A 126 24.56 15.56 -31.63
C THR A 126 24.07 14.49 -30.66
N ALA A 127 23.78 13.28 -31.16
CA ALA A 127 23.35 12.17 -30.31
C ALA A 127 24.48 11.78 -29.34
N GLU A 128 25.70 11.66 -29.83
CA GLU A 128 26.88 11.26 -29.05
C GLU A 128 27.18 12.26 -27.93
N TYR A 129 27.03 13.55 -28.22
CA TYR A 129 27.17 14.60 -27.21
C TYR A 129 26.12 14.44 -26.09
N ASN A 130 24.86 14.23 -26.47
CA ASN A 130 23.77 14.06 -25.51
C ASN A 130 23.90 12.76 -24.71
N ILE A 131 24.42 11.69 -25.30
CA ILE A 131 24.76 10.47 -24.54
C ILE A 131 25.80 10.80 -23.46
N ALA A 132 26.87 11.51 -23.80
CA ALA A 132 27.88 11.90 -22.82
C ALA A 132 27.34 12.89 -21.75
N LEU A 133 26.47 13.83 -22.13
CA LEU A 133 25.86 14.78 -21.19
C LEU A 133 24.86 14.10 -20.25
N GLY A 134 24.02 13.19 -20.76
CA GLY A 134 23.11 12.39 -19.96
C GLY A 134 23.86 11.53 -18.94
N GLU A 135 24.98 10.92 -19.34
CA GLU A 135 25.84 10.13 -18.45
C GLU A 135 26.39 10.99 -17.31
N LYS A 136 26.83 12.21 -17.60
CA LYS A 136 27.28 13.17 -16.58
C LYS A 136 26.14 13.53 -15.61
N ARG A 137 24.92 13.76 -16.10
CA ARG A 137 23.75 14.08 -15.27
C ARG A 137 23.39 12.93 -14.31
N ALA A 138 23.34 11.70 -14.83
CA ALA A 138 23.08 10.52 -14.01
C ALA A 138 24.17 10.33 -12.94
N LYS A 139 25.44 10.55 -13.30
CA LYS A 139 26.58 10.53 -12.35
C LYS A 139 26.50 11.62 -11.29
N SER A 140 26.13 12.85 -11.64
CA SER A 140 25.95 13.94 -10.65
C SER A 140 24.92 13.56 -9.59
N ALA A 141 23.77 12.99 -10.01
CA ALA A 141 22.74 12.50 -9.10
C ALA A 141 23.26 11.33 -8.24
N LYS A 142 23.92 10.35 -8.86
CA LYS A 142 24.53 9.21 -8.15
C LYS A 142 25.51 9.69 -7.07
N ASN A 143 26.45 10.56 -7.44
CA ASN A 143 27.48 11.06 -6.52
C ASN A 143 26.85 11.75 -5.33
N PHE A 144 25.85 12.61 -5.54
CA PHE A 144 25.13 13.25 -4.44
C PHE A 144 24.48 12.24 -3.48
N LEU A 145 23.85 11.18 -4.01
CA LEU A 145 23.23 10.14 -3.17
C LEU A 145 24.29 9.37 -2.38
N VAL A 146 25.44 9.07 -2.99
CA VAL A 146 26.58 8.43 -2.32
C VAL A 146 27.13 9.32 -1.20
N ASP A 147 27.36 10.60 -1.49
CA ASP A 147 27.81 11.60 -0.51
C ASP A 147 26.79 11.78 0.63
N SER A 148 25.51 11.51 0.36
CA SER A 148 24.41 11.51 1.34
C SER A 148 24.29 10.20 2.17
N GLY A 149 25.21 9.26 1.95
CA GLY A 149 25.33 8.00 2.70
C GLY A 149 24.62 6.80 2.08
N VAL A 150 24.19 6.87 0.81
CA VAL A 150 23.64 5.70 0.10
C VAL A 150 24.78 4.84 -0.44
N ASP A 151 24.72 3.52 -0.24
CA ASP A 151 25.72 2.60 -0.77
C ASP A 151 25.79 2.67 -2.31
N ALA A 152 27.01 2.83 -2.84
CA ALA A 152 27.23 3.02 -4.27
C ALA A 152 26.92 1.78 -5.12
N GLY A 153 26.95 0.58 -4.52
CA GLY A 153 26.62 -0.69 -5.18
C GLY A 153 25.12 -0.83 -5.45
N ARG A 154 24.28 -0.06 -4.75
CA ARG A 154 22.83 -0.01 -4.96
C ARG A 154 22.40 0.95 -6.08
N LEU A 155 23.33 1.72 -6.63
CA LEU A 155 23.07 2.80 -7.59
C LEU A 155 23.75 2.51 -8.92
N ASN A 156 22.95 2.31 -9.96
CA ASN A 156 23.42 2.18 -11.35
C ASN A 156 23.07 3.42 -12.16
N THR A 157 23.81 3.67 -13.24
CA THR A 157 23.55 4.78 -14.16
C THR A 157 23.44 4.28 -15.58
N VAL A 158 22.55 4.90 -16.35
CA VAL A 158 22.44 4.74 -17.80
C VAL A 158 22.16 6.09 -18.44
N SER A 159 22.63 6.32 -19.65
CA SER A 159 22.31 7.52 -20.43
C SER A 159 21.47 7.15 -21.64
N TYR A 160 20.32 7.81 -21.78
CA TYR A 160 19.52 7.78 -23.00
C TYR A 160 19.76 9.00 -23.89
N GLY A 161 20.53 9.98 -23.42
CA GLY A 161 20.74 11.23 -24.15
C GLY A 161 19.40 11.84 -24.57
N LYS A 162 19.21 12.03 -25.87
CA LYS A 162 17.97 12.60 -26.43
C LYS A 162 17.00 11.57 -27.03
N GLU A 163 17.29 10.27 -26.87
CA GLU A 163 16.55 9.18 -27.55
C GLU A 163 15.21 8.85 -26.87
N LYS A 164 15.00 9.31 -25.63
CA LYS A 164 13.77 9.08 -24.85
C LYS A 164 13.20 10.38 -24.28
N PRO A 165 12.67 11.29 -25.13
CA PRO A 165 12.06 12.52 -24.66
C PRO A 165 10.84 12.22 -23.79
N LEU A 166 10.65 13.01 -22.73
CA LEU A 166 9.41 13.00 -21.93
C LEU A 166 8.33 13.85 -22.62
N ASP A 167 8.75 14.95 -23.23
CA ASP A 167 7.91 15.88 -23.99
C ASP A 167 8.52 16.07 -25.38
N GLU A 168 7.80 15.69 -26.44
CA GLU A 168 8.29 15.80 -27.83
C GLU A 168 8.19 17.23 -28.39
N GLY A 169 7.68 18.18 -27.60
CA GLY A 169 7.60 19.58 -27.97
C GLY A 169 8.97 20.21 -28.28
N LYS A 170 8.99 21.17 -29.20
CA LYS A 170 10.19 21.90 -29.63
C LYS A 170 10.25 23.31 -29.05
N THR A 171 9.95 23.41 -27.76
CA THR A 171 9.90 24.67 -27.01
C THR A 171 10.77 24.57 -25.77
N GLU A 172 11.14 25.70 -25.18
CA GLU A 172 11.99 25.70 -23.98
C GLU A 172 11.29 24.99 -22.80
N GLU A 173 9.96 25.04 -22.73
CA GLU A 173 9.18 24.32 -21.71
C GLU A 173 9.35 22.80 -21.85
N ALA A 174 9.28 22.27 -23.07
CA ALA A 174 9.48 20.85 -23.34
C ALA A 174 10.94 20.44 -23.11
N TRP A 175 11.89 21.25 -23.59
CA TRP A 175 13.31 21.00 -23.38
C TRP A 175 13.69 21.00 -21.90
N ALA A 176 13.12 21.90 -21.09
CA ALA A 176 13.35 21.93 -19.64
C ALA A 176 12.89 20.64 -18.95
N LYS A 177 11.75 20.08 -19.36
CA LYS A 177 11.29 18.77 -18.88
C LYS A 177 12.23 17.65 -19.29
N ASN A 178 12.75 17.67 -20.52
CA ASN A 178 13.60 16.61 -21.05
C ASN A 178 15.00 16.57 -20.44
N ARG A 179 15.56 17.73 -20.04
CA ARG A 179 16.84 17.83 -19.34
C ARG A 179 16.69 17.34 -17.90
N ARG A 180 16.71 16.02 -17.70
CA ARG A 180 16.40 15.40 -16.41
C ARG A 180 17.26 14.18 -16.08
N ALA A 181 17.23 13.78 -14.81
CA ALA A 181 17.56 12.42 -14.40
C ALA A 181 16.31 11.75 -13.82
N HIS A 182 16.00 10.56 -14.33
CA HIS A 182 14.86 9.73 -13.93
C HIS A 182 15.32 8.55 -13.07
N PHE A 183 14.49 8.09 -12.14
CA PHE A 183 14.86 7.10 -11.13
C PHE A 183 13.94 5.89 -11.20
N VAL A 184 14.52 4.72 -11.45
CA VAL A 184 13.79 3.46 -11.59
C VAL A 184 14.25 2.50 -10.50
N ILE A 185 13.32 1.97 -9.71
CA ILE A 185 13.60 0.89 -8.76
C ILE A 185 13.77 -0.42 -9.54
N GLN A 186 14.82 -1.19 -9.22
CA GLN A 186 15.12 -2.49 -9.82
C GLN A 186 14.56 -3.66 -9.00
#